data_AF-A0A845YFT3-F1
#
_entry.id   AF-A0A845YFT3-F1
#
_cell.length_a   1.000
_cell.length_b   1.000
_cell.length_c   1.000
_cell.angle_alpha   90.00
_cell.angle_beta   90.00
_cell.angle_gamma   90.00
#
_symmetry.space_group_name_H-M   'P 1'
#
loop_
_entity.id
_entity.type
_entity.pdbx_description
1 polymer ?
#
loop_
_entity_poly.entity_id
_entity_poly.type
_entity_poly.pdbx_seq_one_letter_code
_entity_poly.pdbx_strand_id
1 'polypeptide(L)'
;MPSKAITREGKSVYAYSLNKFQAVDWYRDKGLLCPHCKGEMFPRGGAETTVKLHFVHKTNKCSTKMEHHPEGEDHRQGKQLIYQLIKKVINKTKNSALDVDIEVGLPQCGQNGRIADVAIFYRKEVFCVIECQLSRITADKLIQRIQDYNKEGIESYWVLGKGAKTTENIQSTLKYTNALLFLEEFQETILEADFVEGVLS
;
A
#
# COMPACT_ATOMS: atom_id res chain seq x y z
N MET A 1 -3.68 -9.51 -4.49
CA MET A 1 -4.85 -9.20 -5.34
C MET A 1 -5.02 -7.70 -5.33
N PRO A 2 -4.99 -7.01 -6.48
CA PRO A 2 -5.02 -5.54 -6.49
C PRO A 2 -6.28 -4.96 -5.83
N SER A 3 -6.08 -3.99 -4.95
CA SER A 3 -7.16 -3.21 -4.33
C SER A 3 -7.46 -1.92 -5.09
N LYS A 4 -6.60 -1.57 -6.06
CA LYS A 4 -6.70 -0.37 -6.88
C LYS A 4 -6.80 -0.70 -8.36
N ALA A 5 -7.66 0.03 -9.04
CA ALA A 5 -7.73 0.14 -10.49
C ALA A 5 -7.70 1.62 -10.88
N ILE A 6 -7.55 1.90 -12.17
CA ILE A 6 -7.77 3.24 -12.73
C ILE A 6 -8.82 3.15 -13.84
N THR A 7 -9.57 4.22 -14.07
CA THR A 7 -10.43 4.32 -15.24
C THR A 7 -9.62 4.59 -16.51
N ARG A 8 -10.26 4.49 -17.68
CA ARG A 8 -9.68 4.93 -18.96
C ARG A 8 -9.28 6.41 -18.97
N GLU A 9 -9.96 7.23 -18.17
CA GLU A 9 -9.66 8.65 -17.96
C GLU A 9 -8.51 8.89 -16.96
N GLY A 10 -7.95 7.82 -16.36
CA GLY A 10 -6.84 7.89 -15.42
C GLY A 10 -7.22 8.12 -13.96
N LYS A 11 -8.52 8.10 -13.61
CA LYS A 11 -8.98 8.30 -12.24
C LYS A 11 -8.80 7.03 -11.41
N SER A 12 -8.16 7.12 -10.24
CA SER A 12 -8.03 6.02 -9.29
C SER A 12 -9.40 5.57 -8.76
N VAL A 13 -9.57 4.25 -8.69
CA VAL A 13 -10.74 3.57 -8.16
C VAL A 13 -10.27 2.54 -7.14
N TYR A 14 -10.80 2.61 -5.92
CA TYR A 14 -10.40 1.73 -4.82
C TYR A 14 -11.50 0.75 -4.48
N ALA A 15 -11.15 -0.53 -4.34
CA ALA A 15 -12.13 -1.58 -4.09
C ALA A 15 -12.84 -1.40 -2.73
N TYR A 16 -12.15 -0.84 -1.73
CA TYR A 16 -12.73 -0.60 -0.40
C TYR A 16 -13.74 0.56 -0.37
N SER A 17 -13.76 1.42 -1.37
CA SER A 17 -14.69 2.56 -1.44
C SER A 17 -15.97 2.24 -2.23
N LEU A 18 -16.12 0.99 -2.70
CA LEU A 18 -17.20 0.58 -3.58
C LEU A 18 -17.94 -0.64 -3.01
N ASN A 19 -19.24 -0.70 -3.27
CA ASN A 19 -19.98 -1.96 -3.23
C ASN A 19 -19.89 -2.70 -4.58
N LYS A 20 -20.38 -3.95 -4.61
CA LYS A 20 -20.34 -4.81 -5.81
C LYS A 20 -21.05 -4.18 -7.01
N PHE A 21 -22.22 -3.57 -6.82
CA PHE A 21 -22.99 -2.93 -7.88
C PHE A 21 -22.24 -1.72 -8.46
N GLN A 22 -21.78 -0.83 -7.60
CA GLN A 22 -20.99 0.33 -8.02
C GLN A 22 -19.75 -0.10 -8.81
N ALA A 23 -19.02 -1.12 -8.35
CA ALA A 23 -17.84 -1.60 -9.05
C ALA A 23 -18.15 -2.17 -10.44
N VAL A 24 -19.30 -2.84 -10.59
CA VAL A 24 -19.79 -3.31 -11.88
C VAL A 24 -20.15 -2.13 -12.79
N ASP A 25 -20.80 -1.10 -12.26
CA ASP A 25 -21.13 0.11 -13.03
C ASP A 25 -19.87 0.84 -13.50
N TRP A 26 -18.88 1.03 -12.62
CA TRP A 26 -17.56 1.57 -12.99
C TRP A 26 -16.89 0.76 -14.10
N TYR A 27 -16.94 -0.57 -14.01
CA TYR A 27 -16.39 -1.44 -15.04
C TYR A 27 -17.09 -1.28 -16.39
N ARG A 28 -18.43 -1.23 -16.40
CA ARG A 28 -19.22 -1.10 -17.64
C ARG A 28 -19.08 0.28 -18.27
N ASP A 29 -19.16 1.34 -17.47
CA ASP A 29 -19.30 2.71 -17.98
C ASP A 29 -17.95 3.38 -18.24
N LYS A 30 -16.97 3.12 -17.37
CA LYS A 30 -15.67 3.81 -17.39
C LYS A 30 -14.52 2.92 -17.85
N GLY A 31 -14.73 1.61 -17.82
CA GLY A 31 -13.66 0.63 -17.94
C GLY A 31 -12.70 0.69 -16.75
N LEU A 32 -12.16 -0.46 -16.35
CA LEU A 32 -11.15 -0.54 -15.30
C LEU A 32 -9.87 -1.12 -15.88
N LEU A 33 -8.76 -0.45 -15.61
CA LEU A 33 -7.43 -0.81 -16.07
C LEU A 33 -6.50 -0.96 -14.88
N CYS A 34 -5.49 -1.80 -15.03
CA CYS A 34 -4.40 -1.89 -14.06
C CYS A 34 -3.63 -0.56 -14.04
N PRO A 35 -3.35 0.03 -12.87
CA PRO A 35 -2.57 1.26 -12.78
C PRO A 35 -1.17 1.12 -13.38
N HIS A 36 -0.63 -0.11 -13.38
CA HIS A 36 0.74 -0.43 -13.77
C HIS A 36 0.87 -0.83 -15.23
N CYS A 37 0.15 -1.85 -15.69
CA CYS A 37 0.28 -2.36 -17.06
C CYS A 37 -0.78 -1.84 -18.04
N LYS A 38 -1.78 -1.10 -17.53
CA LYS A 38 -2.96 -0.62 -18.27
C LYS A 38 -3.83 -1.74 -18.89
N GLY A 39 -3.58 -2.99 -18.55
CA GLY A 39 -4.41 -4.13 -18.97
C GLY A 39 -5.80 -4.08 -18.34
N GLU A 40 -6.80 -4.61 -19.05
CA GLU A 40 -8.19 -4.64 -18.58
C GLU A 40 -8.33 -5.42 -17.28
N MET A 41 -9.07 -4.83 -16.34
CA MET A 41 -9.42 -5.44 -15.06
C MET A 41 -10.94 -5.48 -14.89
N PHE A 42 -11.42 -6.41 -14.08
CA PHE A 42 -12.81 -6.51 -13.69
C PHE A 42 -12.95 -6.72 -12.17
N PRO A 43 -14.04 -6.23 -11.56
CA PRO A 43 -14.28 -6.41 -10.13
C PRO A 43 -14.67 -7.85 -9.81
N ARG A 44 -14.17 -8.38 -8.68
CA ARG A 44 -14.49 -9.71 -8.17
C ARG A 44 -14.70 -9.66 -6.65
N GLY A 45 -15.61 -10.49 -6.13
CA GLY A 45 -15.97 -10.51 -4.71
C GLY A 45 -17.11 -9.55 -4.35
N GLY A 46 -17.30 -9.29 -3.05
CA GLY A 46 -18.34 -8.40 -2.52
C GLY A 46 -19.55 -9.13 -1.92
N ALA A 47 -20.64 -8.38 -1.67
CA ALA A 47 -21.74 -8.63 -0.71
C ALA A 47 -22.40 -10.03 -0.65
N GLU A 48 -22.16 -10.91 -1.63
CA GLU A 48 -22.70 -12.29 -1.68
C GLU A 48 -21.60 -13.36 -1.55
N THR A 49 -20.36 -12.95 -1.29
CA THR A 49 -19.19 -13.84 -1.20
C THR A 49 -18.37 -13.53 0.05
N THR A 50 -17.72 -14.53 0.63
CA THR A 50 -16.75 -14.34 1.73
C THR A 50 -15.49 -13.57 1.31
N VAL A 51 -15.32 -13.34 0.01
CA VAL A 51 -14.18 -12.66 -0.59
C VAL A 51 -14.49 -11.17 -0.72
N LYS A 52 -13.67 -10.32 -0.11
CA LYS A 52 -13.83 -8.87 -0.26
C LYS A 52 -13.63 -8.45 -1.70
N LEU A 53 -14.29 -7.35 -2.07
CA LEU A 53 -14.18 -6.77 -3.40
C LEU A 53 -12.72 -6.44 -3.71
N HIS A 54 -12.26 -6.85 -4.89
CA HIS A 54 -10.93 -6.57 -5.42
C HIS A 54 -10.97 -6.56 -6.95
N PHE A 55 -9.89 -6.12 -7.58
CA PHE A 55 -9.77 -6.10 -9.04
C PHE A 55 -8.87 -7.23 -9.52
N VAL A 56 -9.27 -7.88 -10.61
CA VAL A 56 -8.50 -8.94 -11.25
C VAL A 56 -8.29 -8.62 -12.73
N HIS A 57 -7.15 -8.99 -13.28
CA HIS A 57 -6.90 -8.86 -14.70
C HIS A 57 -7.79 -9.82 -15.48
N LYS A 58 -8.31 -9.37 -16.63
CA LYS A 58 -9.09 -10.20 -17.57
C LYS A 58 -8.25 -11.32 -18.17
N THR A 59 -6.97 -11.02 -18.45
CA THR A 59 -5.96 -12.00 -18.84
C THR A 59 -5.13 -12.39 -17.62
N ASN A 60 -4.80 -13.67 -17.47
CA ASN A 60 -4.19 -14.22 -16.24
C ASN A 60 -2.80 -13.64 -15.85
N LYS A 61 -2.22 -12.72 -16.63
CA LYS A 61 -0.90 -12.13 -16.33
C LYS A 61 -0.93 -10.61 -16.47
N CYS A 62 -0.48 -9.92 -15.42
CA CYS A 62 -0.07 -8.53 -15.51
C CYS A 62 1.28 -8.47 -16.25
N SER A 63 1.40 -7.64 -17.29
CA SER A 63 2.65 -7.45 -18.02
C SER A 63 3.62 -6.46 -17.36
N THR A 64 3.27 -5.92 -16.18
CA THR A 64 4.19 -5.06 -15.43
C THR A 64 5.45 -5.83 -15.05
N LYS A 65 6.61 -5.22 -15.26
CA LYS A 65 7.88 -5.74 -14.76
C LYS A 65 8.14 -5.39 -13.30
N MET A 66 7.37 -4.44 -12.75
CA MET A 66 7.52 -4.00 -11.36
C MET A 66 7.31 -5.15 -10.39
N GLU A 67 8.23 -5.25 -9.44
CA GLU A 67 8.19 -6.32 -8.44
C GLU A 67 7.00 -6.12 -7.52
N HIS A 68 6.14 -7.14 -7.47
CA HIS A 68 5.02 -7.24 -6.54
C HIS A 68 4.99 -8.64 -5.92
N HIS A 69 4.53 -8.74 -4.68
CA HIS A 69 4.36 -10.04 -4.03
C HIS A 69 2.92 -10.55 -4.20
N PRO A 70 2.70 -11.88 -4.30
CA PRO A 70 1.37 -12.45 -4.21
C PRO A 70 0.74 -12.07 -2.87
N GLU A 71 -0.30 -11.25 -2.91
CA GLU A 71 -0.93 -10.75 -1.68
C GLU A 71 -2.09 -11.65 -1.28
N GLY A 72 -2.04 -12.12 -0.03
CA GLY A 72 -3.19 -12.70 0.67
C GLY A 72 -4.12 -11.61 1.21
N GLU A 73 -5.28 -12.05 1.70
CA GLU A 73 -6.32 -11.17 2.24
C GLU A 73 -5.82 -10.32 3.43
N ASP A 74 -5.00 -10.90 4.32
CA ASP A 74 -4.48 -10.18 5.48
C ASP A 74 -3.53 -9.03 5.10
N HIS A 75 -2.73 -9.22 4.06
CA HIS A 75 -1.85 -8.18 3.52
C HIS A 75 -2.69 -7.01 3.01
N ARG A 76 -3.75 -7.33 2.26
CA ARG A 76 -4.71 -6.34 1.74
C ARG A 76 -5.37 -5.53 2.85
N GLN A 77 -5.79 -6.19 3.93
CA GLN A 77 -6.38 -5.55 5.09
C GLN A 77 -5.37 -4.67 5.84
N GLY A 78 -4.15 -5.15 6.04
CA GLY A 78 -3.07 -4.40 6.67
C GLY A 78 -2.76 -3.09 5.93
N LYS A 79 -2.56 -3.14 4.61
CA LYS A 79 -2.35 -1.95 3.77
C LYS A 79 -3.51 -0.97 3.83
N GLN A 80 -4.74 -1.49 3.74
CA GLN A 80 -5.94 -0.66 3.81
C GLN A 80 -6.04 0.05 5.17
N LEU A 81 -5.75 -0.65 6.26
CA LEU A 81 -5.73 -0.08 7.60
C LEU A 81 -4.68 1.03 7.70
N ILE A 82 -3.44 0.77 7.27
CA ILE A 82 -2.36 1.78 7.24
C ILE A 82 -2.80 3.02 6.45
N TYR A 83 -3.34 2.84 5.24
CA TYR A 83 -3.83 3.96 4.42
C TYR A 83 -4.90 4.79 5.15
N GLN A 84 -5.92 4.14 5.72
CA GLN A 84 -7.01 4.83 6.40
C GLN A 84 -6.50 5.65 7.60
N LEU A 85 -5.54 5.11 8.32
CA LEU A 85 -4.94 5.74 9.49
C LEU A 85 -4.10 6.96 9.10
N ILE A 86 -3.21 6.81 8.13
CA ILE A 86 -2.42 7.93 7.60
C ILE A 86 -3.34 9.00 7.00
N LYS A 87 -4.39 8.61 6.27
CA LYS A 87 -5.36 9.57 5.73
C LYS A 87 -6.07 10.34 6.83
N LYS A 88 -6.45 9.69 7.94
CA LYS A 88 -7.04 10.34 9.12
C LYS A 88 -6.07 11.37 9.71
N VAL A 89 -4.80 11.02 9.89
CA VAL A 89 -3.77 11.94 10.40
C VAL A 89 -3.58 13.13 9.46
N ILE A 90 -3.39 12.90 8.15
CA ILE A 90 -3.22 13.96 7.15
C ILE A 90 -4.42 14.92 7.19
N ASN A 91 -5.65 14.38 7.20
CA ASN A 91 -6.87 15.20 7.26
C ASN A 91 -6.93 16.05 8.53
N LYS A 92 -6.48 15.54 9.69
CA LYS A 92 -6.38 16.32 10.94
C LYS A 92 -5.40 17.49 10.82
N THR A 93 -4.27 17.32 10.12
CA THR A 93 -3.26 18.39 9.95
C THR A 93 -3.72 19.56 9.07
N LYS A 94 -4.75 19.36 8.23
CA LYS A 94 -5.23 20.33 7.22
C LYS A 94 -4.15 20.82 6.25
N ASN A 95 -3.02 20.12 6.15
CA ASN A 95 -1.94 20.48 5.23
C ASN A 95 -2.25 19.93 3.83
N SER A 96 -2.65 20.81 2.92
CA SER A 96 -2.98 20.47 1.52
C SER A 96 -1.78 20.01 0.69
N ALA A 97 -0.55 20.18 1.18
CA ALA A 97 0.63 19.65 0.53
C ALA A 97 0.84 18.15 0.81
N LEU A 98 0.15 17.57 1.81
CA LEU A 98 0.23 16.16 2.14
C LEU A 98 -0.89 15.36 1.48
N ASP A 99 -0.55 14.20 0.94
CA ASP A 99 -1.53 13.22 0.47
C ASP A 99 -1.03 11.80 0.74
N VAL A 100 -1.92 10.82 0.58
CA VAL A 100 -1.59 9.40 0.71
C VAL A 100 -2.36 8.60 -0.32
N ASP A 101 -1.70 7.58 -0.86
CA ASP A 101 -2.28 6.64 -1.82
C ASP A 101 -1.72 5.22 -1.56
N ILE A 102 -2.37 4.21 -2.11
CA ILE A 102 -1.95 2.81 -2.05
C ILE A 102 -1.54 2.27 -3.41
N GLU A 103 -0.76 1.19 -3.40
CA GLU A 103 -0.33 0.47 -4.62
C GLU A 103 0.29 1.45 -5.63
N VAL A 104 1.22 2.28 -5.16
CA VAL A 104 1.85 3.36 -5.95
C VAL A 104 3.06 2.79 -6.68
N GLY A 105 3.06 2.90 -8.01
CA GLY A 105 4.20 2.50 -8.84
C GLY A 105 5.35 3.51 -8.73
N LEU A 106 6.53 3.01 -8.41
CA LEU A 106 7.78 3.75 -8.25
C LEU A 106 8.80 3.17 -9.24
N PRO A 107 8.70 3.50 -10.55
CA PRO A 107 9.56 2.94 -11.59
C PRO A 107 11.05 3.24 -11.39
N GLN A 108 11.38 4.30 -10.66
CA GLN A 108 12.74 4.71 -10.33
C GLN A 108 13.40 3.85 -9.24
N CYS A 109 12.62 3.17 -8.40
CA CYS A 109 13.16 2.40 -7.28
C CYS A 109 13.58 0.98 -7.72
N GLY A 110 14.88 0.70 -7.71
CA GLY A 110 15.42 -0.62 -8.06
C GLY A 110 15.37 -0.93 -9.56
N GLN A 111 15.94 -2.07 -9.97
CA GLN A 111 16.16 -2.39 -11.39
C GLN A 111 14.88 -2.47 -12.23
N ASN A 112 13.78 -2.94 -11.63
CA ASN A 112 12.50 -3.15 -12.32
C ASN A 112 11.40 -2.19 -11.84
N GLY A 113 11.72 -1.22 -10.99
CA GLY A 113 10.73 -0.45 -10.26
C GLY A 113 10.11 -1.22 -9.08
N ARG A 114 9.50 -0.48 -8.15
CA ARG A 114 8.74 -1.02 -7.01
C ARG A 114 7.28 -0.61 -7.09
N ILE A 115 6.41 -1.36 -6.42
CA ILE A 115 5.06 -0.91 -6.08
C ILE A 115 5.02 -0.81 -4.57
N ALA A 116 4.94 0.42 -4.06
CA ALA A 116 4.79 0.68 -2.64
C ALA A 116 3.37 0.36 -2.19
N ASP A 117 3.25 -0.31 -1.04
CA ASP A 117 1.96 -0.65 -0.46
C ASP A 117 1.13 0.58 -0.10
N VAL A 118 1.76 1.54 0.60
CA VAL A 118 1.23 2.87 0.92
C VAL A 118 2.31 3.90 0.67
N ALA A 119 2.00 4.98 -0.04
CA ALA A 119 2.91 6.10 -0.28
C ALA A 119 2.31 7.40 0.25
N ILE A 120 3.12 8.17 0.96
CA ILE A 120 2.83 9.51 1.45
C ILE A 120 3.52 10.50 0.54
N PHE A 121 2.74 11.47 0.06
CA PHE A 121 3.20 12.51 -0.83
C PHE A 121 3.37 13.82 -0.07
N TYR A 122 4.45 14.54 -0.37
CA TYR A 122 4.60 15.94 -0.02
C TYR A 122 4.78 16.76 -1.30
N ARG A 123 3.91 17.73 -1.55
CA ARG A 123 3.91 18.56 -2.77
C ARG A 123 3.90 17.73 -4.06
N LYS A 124 3.14 16.62 -4.06
CA LYS A 124 3.01 15.63 -5.16
C LYS A 124 4.23 14.74 -5.41
N GLU A 125 5.31 14.91 -4.67
CA GLU A 125 6.46 14.00 -4.69
C GLU A 125 6.30 12.94 -3.61
N VAL A 126 6.77 11.72 -3.88
CA VAL A 126 6.76 10.64 -2.89
C VAL A 126 7.82 10.94 -1.85
N PHE A 127 7.36 11.20 -0.62
CA PHE A 127 8.23 11.54 0.50
C PHE A 127 8.59 10.30 1.32
N CYS A 128 7.60 9.43 1.54
CA CYS A 128 7.73 8.28 2.42
C CYS A 128 6.84 7.13 1.91
N VAL A 129 7.30 5.90 2.11
CA VAL A 129 6.51 4.68 1.86
C VAL A 129 6.38 3.86 3.13
N ILE A 130 5.24 3.18 3.26
CA ILE A 130 4.98 2.21 4.32
C ILE A 130 4.66 0.87 3.68
N GLU A 131 5.43 -0.16 4.01
CA GLU A 131 5.34 -1.51 3.45
C GLU A 131 4.74 -2.48 4.47
N CYS A 132 3.75 -3.27 4.06
CA CYS A 132 3.05 -4.25 4.92
C CYS A 132 3.55 -5.67 4.66
N GLN A 133 4.74 -6.03 5.15
CA GLN A 133 5.33 -7.33 4.84
C GLN A 133 4.89 -8.42 5.83
N LEU A 134 3.97 -9.29 5.38
CA LEU A 134 3.48 -10.45 6.16
C LEU A 134 4.03 -11.80 5.70
N SER A 135 4.34 -11.92 4.41
CA SER A 135 4.90 -13.14 3.83
C SER A 135 6.39 -13.25 4.15
N ARG A 136 6.92 -14.48 4.18
CA ARG A 136 8.36 -14.69 4.41
C ARG A 136 9.17 -13.91 3.38
N ILE A 137 10.12 -13.13 3.87
CA ILE A 137 11.16 -12.43 3.11
C ILE A 137 12.48 -12.68 3.82
N THR A 138 13.54 -12.88 3.05
CA THR A 138 14.92 -12.98 3.55
C THR A 138 15.44 -11.59 3.89
N ALA A 139 16.32 -11.48 4.89
CA ALA A 139 16.92 -10.21 5.29
C ALA A 139 17.62 -9.50 4.11
N ASP A 140 18.38 -10.21 3.28
CA ASP A 140 19.03 -9.62 2.10
C ASP A 140 18.05 -8.93 1.14
N LYS A 141 16.91 -9.58 0.88
CA LYS A 141 15.86 -9.03 0.01
C LYS A 141 15.15 -7.84 0.66
N LEU A 142 14.93 -7.89 1.97
CA LEU A 142 14.38 -6.77 2.73
C LEU A 142 15.32 -5.56 2.68
N ILE A 143 16.62 -5.78 2.94
CA ILE A 143 17.67 -4.76 2.85
C ILE A 143 17.74 -4.18 1.44
N GLN A 144 17.69 -5.02 0.40
CA GLN A 144 17.67 -4.56 -0.98
C GLN A 144 16.48 -3.63 -1.24
N ARG A 145 15.27 -3.99 -0.77
CA ARG A 145 14.08 -3.14 -0.92
C ARG A 145 14.21 -1.80 -0.18
N ILE A 146 14.76 -1.81 1.03
CA ILE A 146 15.06 -0.58 1.77
C ILE A 146 16.04 0.30 0.98
N GLN A 147 17.10 -0.30 0.44
CA GLN A 147 18.11 0.43 -0.34
C GLN A 147 17.56 0.98 -1.65
N ASP A 148 16.64 0.27 -2.31
CA ASP A 148 15.99 0.76 -3.53
C ASP A 148 15.21 2.05 -3.27
N TYR A 149 14.59 2.22 -2.08
CA TYR A 149 13.94 3.47 -1.68
C TYR A 149 14.95 4.54 -1.26
N ASN A 150 15.92 4.18 -0.41
CA ASN A 150 16.90 5.11 0.11
C ASN A 150 17.74 5.79 -1.00
N LYS A 151 18.05 5.07 -2.08
CA LYS A 151 18.78 5.62 -3.24
C LYS A 151 18.03 6.76 -3.94
N GLU A 152 16.70 6.73 -3.88
CA GLU A 152 15.82 7.73 -4.48
C GLU A 152 15.43 8.81 -3.46
N GLY A 153 16.03 8.82 -2.26
CA GLY A 153 15.71 9.76 -1.19
C GLY A 153 14.33 9.53 -0.56
N ILE A 154 13.75 8.35 -0.74
CA ILE A 154 12.43 7.99 -0.20
C ILE A 154 12.64 7.24 1.11
N GLU A 155 12.06 7.76 2.20
CA GLU A 155 12.06 7.06 3.48
C GLU A 155 11.12 5.85 3.41
N SER A 156 11.51 4.72 4.01
CA SER A 156 10.67 3.53 4.06
C SER A 156 10.47 3.02 5.48
N TYR A 157 9.20 2.77 5.81
CA TYR A 157 8.76 2.22 7.08
C TYR A 157 8.19 0.83 6.82
N TRP A 158 8.50 -0.12 7.70
CA TRP A 158 8.16 -1.52 7.46
C TRP A 158 7.29 -2.04 8.59
N VAL A 159 6.16 -2.63 8.21
CA VAL A 159 5.26 -3.35 9.08
C VAL A 159 5.49 -4.84 8.93
N LEU A 160 6.33 -5.41 9.80
CA LEU A 160 6.72 -6.82 9.76
C LEU A 160 5.77 -7.68 10.60
N GLY A 161 5.13 -8.66 9.97
CA GLY A 161 4.23 -9.59 10.65
C GLY A 161 4.38 -11.03 10.16
N LYS A 162 3.76 -11.97 10.87
CA LYS A 162 3.70 -13.40 10.50
C LYS A 162 5.08 -13.95 10.11
N GLY A 163 5.22 -14.47 8.88
CA GLY A 163 6.46 -15.08 8.40
C GLY A 163 7.59 -14.08 8.15
N ALA A 164 7.30 -12.78 8.10
CA ALA A 164 8.30 -11.73 7.93
C ALA A 164 8.90 -11.27 9.27
N LYS A 165 8.21 -11.47 10.40
CA LYS A 165 8.64 -11.04 11.75
C LYS A 165 9.69 -12.01 12.30
N THR A 166 10.87 -12.05 11.67
CA THR A 166 12.04 -12.76 12.17
C THR A 166 12.99 -11.79 12.87
N THR A 167 13.78 -12.27 13.82
CA THR A 167 14.79 -11.46 14.51
C THR A 167 15.75 -10.80 13.52
N GLU A 168 16.19 -11.54 12.50
CA GLU A 168 17.09 -11.04 11.47
C GLU A 168 16.48 -9.89 10.65
N ASN A 169 15.20 -10.02 10.28
CA ASN A 169 14.48 -8.97 9.54
C ASN A 169 14.27 -7.73 10.41
N ILE A 170 13.90 -7.90 11.69
CA ILE A 170 13.77 -6.80 12.64
C ILE A 170 15.09 -6.06 12.79
N GLN A 171 16.18 -6.77 13.04
CA GLN A 171 17.52 -6.18 13.17
C GLN A 171 17.96 -5.47 11.89
N SER A 172 17.70 -6.06 10.73
CA SER A 172 18.01 -5.45 9.44
C SER A 172 17.23 -4.16 9.25
N THR A 173 15.92 -4.15 9.51
CA THR A 173 15.12 -2.93 9.40
C THR A 173 15.59 -1.85 10.37
N LEU A 174 15.86 -2.17 11.64
CA LEU A 174 16.36 -1.21 12.62
C LEU A 174 17.75 -0.65 12.24
N LYS A 175 18.56 -1.42 11.52
CA LYS A 175 19.89 -0.99 11.07
C LYS A 175 19.84 -0.04 9.87
N TYR A 176 18.90 -0.27 8.94
CA TYR A 176 18.86 0.43 7.65
C TYR A 176 17.70 1.42 7.49
N THR A 177 16.82 1.52 8.49
CA THR A 177 15.70 2.46 8.54
C THR A 177 15.68 3.15 9.89
N ASN A 178 15.13 4.37 9.94
CA ASN A 178 15.02 5.12 11.18
C ASN A 178 13.79 4.72 12.02
N ALA A 179 12.94 3.81 11.53
CA ALA A 179 11.68 3.46 12.20
C ALA A 179 11.10 2.12 11.73
N LEU A 180 10.65 1.33 12.71
CA LEU A 180 9.94 0.06 12.51
C LEU A 180 8.57 0.16 13.17
N LEU A 181 7.52 -0.32 12.49
CA LEU A 181 6.16 -0.38 13.03
C LEU A 181 5.74 -1.85 13.08
N PHE A 182 5.07 -2.31 14.12
CA PHE A 182 4.48 -3.67 14.15
C PHE A 182 2.96 -3.57 14.11
N LEU A 183 2.24 -4.49 13.46
CA LEU A 183 0.77 -4.40 13.35
C LEU A 183 0.03 -4.33 14.70
N GLU A 184 0.48 -5.11 15.69
CA GLU A 184 -0.06 -5.12 17.05
C GLU A 184 0.24 -3.79 17.74
N GLU A 185 1.52 -3.38 17.72
CA GLU A 185 1.95 -2.10 18.25
C GLU A 185 1.37 -0.92 17.45
N PHE A 186 0.95 -1.08 16.19
CA PHE A 186 0.39 -0.01 15.36
C PHE A 186 -1.08 0.24 15.71
N GLN A 187 -1.82 -0.79 16.12
CA GLN A 187 -3.14 -0.60 16.72
C GLN A 187 -3.01 0.11 18.07
N GLU A 188 -2.03 -0.27 18.90
CA GLU A 188 -1.79 0.34 20.22
C GLU A 188 -1.19 1.76 20.12
N THR A 189 -0.18 1.98 19.28
CA THR A 189 0.49 3.28 19.01
C THR A 189 -0.51 4.31 18.50
N ILE A 190 -1.59 3.90 17.83
CA ILE A 190 -2.62 4.83 17.35
C ILE A 190 -3.69 5.10 18.41
N LEU A 191 -3.96 4.15 19.31
CA LEU A 191 -4.74 4.41 20.51
C LEU A 191 -3.97 5.32 21.48
N GLU A 192 -2.65 5.23 21.50
CA GLU A 192 -1.75 6.13 22.24
C GLU A 192 -1.49 7.45 21.48
N ALA A 193 -1.63 7.52 20.16
CA ALA A 193 -1.50 8.78 19.40
C ALA A 193 -2.69 9.73 19.61
N ASP A 194 -3.82 9.24 20.13
CA ASP A 194 -4.87 10.11 20.69
C ASP A 194 -4.42 10.76 22.03
N PHE A 195 -3.24 10.41 22.58
CA PHE A 195 -2.62 11.05 23.76
C PHE A 195 -1.75 12.28 23.40
N VAL A 196 -1.38 12.46 22.13
CA VAL A 196 -0.59 13.64 21.68
C VAL A 196 -1.48 14.89 21.53
N GLU A 197 -2.82 14.74 21.54
CA GLU A 197 -3.74 15.88 21.66
C GLU A 197 -3.65 16.59 23.03
N GLY A 198 -2.92 16.04 24.01
CA GLY A 198 -2.64 16.70 25.31
C GLY A 198 -1.32 17.47 25.41
N VAL A 199 -0.47 17.47 24.38
CA VAL A 199 0.87 18.14 24.43
C VAL A 199 0.98 19.32 23.44
N LEU A 200 -0.06 19.55 22.63
CA LEU A 200 -0.16 20.70 21.71
C LEU A 200 -1.44 21.53 21.92
N SER A 201 -1.96 21.55 23.16
CA SER A 201 -2.93 22.53 23.64
C SER A 201 -2.24 23.69 24.36
#